data_AF-A0A4Y2GR25-F1
#
_entry.id   AF-A0A4Y2GR25-F1
#
_cell.length_a   1.000
_cell.length_b   1.000
_cell.length_c   1.000
_cell.angle_alpha   90.00
_cell.angle_beta   90.00
_cell.angle_gamma   90.00
#
_symmetry.space_group_name_H-M   'P 1'
#
loop_
_entity.id
_entity.type
_entity.pdbx_description
1 polymer ?
#
loop_
_entity_poly.entity_id
_entity_poly.type
_entity_poly.pdbx_seq_one_letter_code
_entity_poly.pdbx_strand_id
1 'polypeptide(L)'
;MKALETERKFPNWLLEIGEGKSGDNVMLPDICYPSEQNPVKQLYGELNLSTIMPEELKGRAILAVTNDASIDINNQVLAYLPGETVVYEAVDDIVRSLVVDPNDRLPFPVEFLNSLTPTGMPPYKLNLKLGCIII
;
A
#
# COMPACT_ATOMS: atom_id res chain seq x y z
N MET A 1 13.59 -0.90 9.42
CA MET A 1 14.09 -1.63 8.22
C MET A 1 15.39 -2.33 8.61
N LYS A 2 15.50 -3.65 8.49
CA LYS A 2 16.79 -4.36 8.61
C LYS A 2 17.34 -4.51 7.20
N ALA A 3 18.50 -3.92 6.92
CA ALA A 3 19.17 -4.13 5.64
C ALA A 3 19.82 -5.52 5.60
N LEU A 4 19.95 -6.07 4.41
CA LEU A 4 20.68 -7.31 4.19
C LEU A 4 22.17 -7.09 4.51
N GLU A 5 22.87 -8.12 4.99
CA GLU A 5 24.31 -8.03 5.32
C GLU A 5 25.18 -7.62 4.12
N THR A 6 24.70 -7.83 2.90
CA THR A 6 25.31 -7.42 1.64
C THR A 6 25.09 -5.94 1.30
N GLU A 7 24.21 -5.24 2.01
CA GLU A 7 23.78 -3.86 1.73
C GLU A 7 24.26 -2.85 2.79
N ARG A 8 25.41 -3.10 3.43
CA ARG A 8 25.94 -2.26 4.54
C ARG A 8 26.08 -0.77 4.23
N LYS A 9 26.14 -0.38 2.94
CA LYS A 9 26.23 1.03 2.53
C LYS A 9 25.02 1.85 2.98
N PHE A 10 23.80 1.31 2.87
CA PHE A 10 22.59 2.05 3.20
C PHE A 10 22.38 2.24 4.72
N PRO A 11 22.54 1.21 5.58
CA PRO A 11 22.55 1.37 7.03
C PRO A 11 23.60 2.32 7.54
N ASN A 12 24.83 2.26 7.00
CA ASN A 12 25.90 3.13 7.42
C ASN A 12 25.59 4.59 7.06
N TRP A 13 25.06 4.83 5.86
CA TRP A 13 24.58 6.16 5.47
C TRP A 13 23.45 6.66 6.38
N LEU A 14 22.46 5.81 6.71
CA LEU A 14 21.42 6.15 7.68
C LEU A 14 22.00 6.48 9.06
N LEU A 15 23.02 5.75 9.50
CA LEU A 15 23.72 5.99 10.76
C LEU A 15 24.41 7.35 10.75
N GLU A 16 25.13 7.69 9.67
CA GLU A 16 25.80 8.98 9.52
C GLU A 16 24.82 10.15 9.57
N ILE A 17 23.62 10.00 8.99
CA ILE A 17 22.54 11.00 9.12
C ILE A 17 22.11 11.13 10.58
N GLY A 18 21.85 10.01 11.26
CA GLY A 18 21.44 10.01 12.65
C GLY A 18 22.49 10.61 13.61
N GLU A 19 23.77 10.50 13.25
CA GLU A 19 24.90 11.08 13.97
C GLU A 19 25.17 12.55 13.60
N GLY A 20 24.39 13.14 12.68
CA GLY A 20 24.53 14.53 12.26
C GLY A 20 25.76 14.79 11.37
N LYS A 21 26.36 13.75 10.79
CA LYS A 21 27.55 13.86 9.94
C LYS A 21 27.25 14.39 8.53
N SER A 22 25.98 14.38 8.12
CA SER A 22 25.54 14.81 6.78
C SER A 22 25.42 16.32 6.59
N GLY A 23 25.56 17.13 7.66
CA GLY A 23 25.34 18.59 7.60
C GLY A 23 23.87 18.97 7.38
N ASP A 24 23.61 20.21 6.93
CA ASP A 24 22.25 20.76 6.77
C ASP A 24 21.45 20.12 5.62
N ASN A 25 22.15 19.53 4.64
CA ASN A 25 21.53 18.93 3.45
C ASN A 25 21.90 17.45 3.36
N VAL A 26 20.90 16.57 3.36
CA VAL A 26 21.09 15.14 3.16
C VAL A 26 21.11 14.82 1.67
N MET A 27 22.27 14.42 1.15
CA MET A 27 22.36 13.84 -0.18
C MET A 27 21.90 12.38 -0.14
N LEU A 28 20.88 12.07 -0.94
CA LEU A 28 20.41 10.69 -1.08
C LEU A 28 21.46 9.89 -1.90
N PRO A 29 21.81 8.66 -1.49
CA PRO A 29 22.68 7.79 -2.28
C PRO A 29 21.99 7.37 -3.57
N ASP A 30 22.77 6.99 -4.57
CA ASP A 30 22.28 6.53 -5.88
C ASP A 30 21.24 5.40 -5.78
N ILE A 31 21.36 4.53 -4.75
CA ILE A 31 20.42 3.44 -4.48
C ILE A 31 19.00 3.92 -4.11
N CYS A 32 18.86 5.16 -3.65
CA CYS A 32 17.57 5.75 -3.28
C CYS A 32 16.86 6.39 -4.47
N TYR A 33 17.56 6.61 -5.58
CA TYR A 33 16.93 7.12 -6.79
C TYR A 33 16.34 5.94 -7.58
N PRO A 34 15.02 5.90 -7.76
CA PRO A 34 14.40 4.81 -8.50
C PRO A 34 14.83 4.88 -9.97
N SER A 35 15.17 3.73 -10.55
CA SER A 35 15.44 3.62 -11.99
C SER A 35 14.18 3.82 -12.84
N GLU A 36 13.00 3.61 -12.24
CA GLU A 36 11.69 3.74 -12.85
C GLU A 36 10.76 4.56 -11.96
N GLN A 37 10.07 5.55 -12.53
CA GLN A 37 9.16 6.40 -11.74
C GLN A 37 7.97 5.62 -11.15
N ASN A 38 7.57 4.52 -11.79
CA ASN A 38 6.51 3.66 -11.30
C ASN A 38 7.11 2.55 -10.41
N PRO A 39 6.86 2.58 -9.08
CA PRO A 39 7.44 1.61 -8.16
C PRO A 39 6.91 0.18 -8.39
N VAL A 40 5.67 0.04 -8.89
CA VAL A 40 5.11 -1.27 -9.26
C VAL A 40 5.87 -1.85 -10.44
N LYS A 41 6.11 -1.06 -11.48
CA LYS A 41 6.89 -1.50 -12.64
C LYS A 41 8.33 -1.84 -12.25
N GLN A 42 8.95 -1.04 -11.38
CA GLN A 42 10.31 -1.29 -10.90
C GLN A 42 10.43 -2.64 -10.16
N LEU A 43 9.45 -2.98 -9.31
CA LEU A 43 9.51 -4.18 -8.48
C LEU A 43 8.92 -5.43 -9.12
N TYR A 44 7.91 -5.28 -9.98
CA TYR A 44 7.14 -6.40 -10.53
C TYR A 44 7.18 -6.49 -12.05
N GLY A 45 7.68 -5.48 -12.76
CA GLY A 45 7.59 -5.40 -14.23
C GLY A 45 8.38 -6.48 -14.98
N GLU A 46 9.47 -6.98 -14.40
CA GLU A 46 10.27 -8.07 -15.00
C GLU A 46 9.86 -9.46 -14.52
N LEU A 47 8.93 -9.54 -13.54
CA LEU A 47 8.53 -10.81 -12.95
C LEU A 47 7.49 -11.52 -13.81
N ASN A 48 7.69 -12.82 -14.03
CA ASN A 48 6.62 -13.65 -14.56
C ASN A 48 5.68 -14.09 -13.44
N LEU A 49 4.67 -13.27 -13.18
CA LEU A 49 3.70 -13.48 -12.11
C LEU A 49 2.83 -14.75 -12.28
N SER A 50 2.85 -15.39 -13.46
CA SER A 50 2.14 -16.67 -13.68
C SER A 50 2.88 -17.88 -13.12
N THR A 51 4.19 -17.77 -12.93
CA THR A 51 5.04 -18.85 -12.43
C THR A 51 5.81 -18.46 -11.19
N ILE A 52 5.49 -17.31 -10.59
CA ILE A 52 6.25 -16.75 -9.47
C ILE A 52 6.08 -17.60 -8.21
N MET A 53 7.19 -17.91 -7.55
CA MET A 53 7.18 -18.60 -6.27
C MET A 53 7.03 -17.59 -5.11
N PRO A 54 6.37 -17.95 -3.99
CA PRO A 54 6.25 -17.08 -2.81
C PRO A 54 7.58 -16.50 -2.31
N GLU A 55 8.66 -17.26 -2.46
CA GLU A 55 10.02 -16.93 -2.08
C GLU A 55 10.58 -15.75 -2.89
N GLU A 56 10.16 -15.60 -4.15
CA GLU A 56 10.56 -14.50 -5.03
C GLU A 56 9.82 -13.20 -4.70
N LEU A 57 8.66 -13.30 -4.04
CA LEU A 57 7.90 -12.18 -3.50
C LEU A 57 8.46 -11.71 -2.15
N LYS A 58 9.21 -12.56 -1.45
CA LYS A 58 9.79 -12.22 -0.14
C LYS A 58 10.76 -11.05 -0.25
N GLY A 59 10.63 -10.10 0.67
CA GLY A 59 11.51 -8.92 0.73
C GLY A 59 11.13 -7.79 -0.24
N ARG A 60 10.07 -7.96 -1.04
CA ARG A 60 9.50 -6.88 -1.85
C ARG A 60 8.38 -6.21 -1.06
N ALA A 61 8.53 -4.92 -0.79
CA ALA A 61 7.51 -4.10 -0.15
C ALA A 61 7.53 -2.70 -0.75
N ILE A 62 6.34 -2.15 -1.01
CA ILE A 62 6.17 -0.75 -1.39
C ILE A 62 5.54 -0.06 -0.19
N LEU A 63 6.20 0.98 0.31
CA LEU A 63 5.66 1.81 1.37
C LEU A 63 5.01 3.04 0.76
N ALA A 64 3.79 3.33 1.19
CA ALA A 64 3.05 4.52 0.81
C ALA A 64 2.80 5.40 2.04
N VAL A 65 2.66 6.70 1.81
CA VAL A 65 2.44 7.69 2.89
C VAL A 65 1.01 7.62 3.43
N THR A 66 0.04 7.32 2.57
CA THR A 66 -1.38 7.26 2.91
C THR A 66 -1.98 5.90 2.56
N ASN A 67 -3.08 5.54 3.24
CA ASN A 67 -3.82 4.32 2.94
C ASN A 67 -4.40 4.33 1.53
N ASP A 68 -4.94 5.46 1.07
CA ASP A 68 -5.48 5.56 -0.30
C ASP A 68 -4.40 5.27 -1.34
N ALA A 69 -3.19 5.86 -1.17
CA ALA A 69 -2.06 5.58 -2.05
C ALA A 69 -1.61 4.11 -1.97
N SER A 70 -1.67 3.48 -0.79
CA SER A 70 -1.33 2.06 -0.64
C SER A 70 -2.35 1.16 -1.33
N ILE A 71 -3.64 1.47 -1.25
CA ILE A 71 -4.73 0.77 -1.92
C ILE A 71 -4.58 0.88 -3.45
N ASP A 72 -4.30 2.08 -3.96
CA ASP A 72 -4.07 2.30 -5.39
C ASP A 72 -2.87 1.50 -5.91
N ILE A 73 -1.78 1.47 -5.16
CA ILE A 73 -0.59 0.68 -5.48
C ILE A 73 -0.92 -0.83 -5.44
N ASN A 74 -1.64 -1.29 -4.42
CA ASN A 74 -2.04 -2.69 -4.29
C ASN A 74 -2.94 -3.12 -5.46
N ASN A 75 -3.89 -2.28 -5.87
CA ASN A 75 -4.75 -2.53 -7.04
C ASN A 75 -3.94 -2.57 -8.35
N GLN A 76 -2.92 -1.72 -8.49
CA GLN A 76 -1.99 -1.80 -9.63
C GLN A 76 -1.24 -3.13 -9.64
N VAL A 77 -0.64 -3.56 -8.52
CA VAL A 77 0.04 -4.85 -8.41
C VAL A 77 -0.92 -6.01 -8.73
N LEU A 78 -2.16 -5.95 -8.23
CA LEU A 78 -3.20 -6.93 -8.53
C LEU A 78 -3.53 -6.99 -10.03
N ALA A 79 -3.50 -5.86 -10.74
CA ALA A 79 -3.72 -5.83 -12.19
C ALA A 79 -2.63 -6.59 -12.96
N TYR A 80 -1.38 -6.62 -12.46
CA TYR A 80 -0.29 -7.40 -13.05
C TYR A 80 -0.43 -8.91 -12.79
N LEU A 81 -1.09 -9.32 -11.70
CA LEU A 81 -1.30 -10.74 -11.41
C LEU A 81 -2.21 -11.38 -12.48
N PRO A 82 -1.88 -12.58 -12.97
CA PRO A 82 -2.73 -13.29 -13.92
C PRO A 82 -4.00 -13.81 -13.24
N GLY A 83 -4.99 -14.19 -14.05
CA GLY A 83 -6.27 -14.70 -13.58
C GLY A 83 -7.35 -13.64 -13.44
N GLU A 84 -8.55 -14.11 -13.14
CA GLU A 84 -9.75 -13.29 -13.02
C GLU A 84 -9.82 -12.59 -11.67
N THR A 85 -10.22 -11.31 -11.67
CA THR A 85 -10.49 -10.56 -10.46
C THR A 85 -11.86 -10.93 -9.90
N VAL A 86 -11.90 -11.29 -8.62
CA VAL A 86 -13.13 -11.43 -7.84
C VAL A 86 -13.31 -10.17 -6.99
N VAL A 87 -14.50 -9.57 -7.05
CA VAL A 87 -14.84 -8.34 -6.32
C VAL A 87 -15.76 -8.69 -5.16
N TYR A 88 -15.37 -8.33 -3.95
CA TYR A 88 -16.20 -8.40 -2.76
C TYR A 88 -16.65 -7.00 -2.38
N GLU A 89 -17.96 -6.78 -2.30
CA GLU A 89 -18.54 -5.50 -1.88
C GLU A 89 -19.03 -5.60 -0.44
N ALA A 90 -18.68 -4.62 0.39
CA ALA A 90 -19.15 -4.53 1.76
C ALA A 90 -20.66 -4.23 1.80
N VAL A 91 -21.29 -4.59 2.92
CA VAL A 91 -22.71 -4.32 3.17
C VAL A 91 -22.79 -3.53 4.46
N ASP A 92 -22.78 -2.20 4.32
CA ASP A 92 -22.78 -1.26 5.43
C ASP A 92 -24.15 -0.59 5.59
N ASP A 93 -24.64 -0.51 6.83
CA ASP A 93 -25.90 0.14 7.18
C ASP A 93 -25.69 1.25 8.21
N ILE A 94 -26.39 2.37 8.04
CA ILE A 94 -26.37 3.48 8.99
C ILE A 94 -27.25 3.13 10.20
N VAL A 95 -26.62 2.93 11.36
CA VAL A 95 -27.34 2.83 12.63
C VAL A 95 -27.74 4.24 13.09
N ARG A 96 -29.04 4.54 13.13
CA ARG A 96 -29.55 5.79 13.73
C ARG A 96 -29.54 5.67 15.25
N SER A 97 -29.09 6.72 15.94
CA SER A 97 -29.27 6.83 17.39
C SER A 97 -30.76 6.81 17.75
N LEU A 98 -31.13 6.09 18.81
CA LEU A 98 -32.49 6.09 19.35
C LEU A 98 -32.89 7.46 19.93
N VAL A 99 -31.90 8.34 20.16
CA VAL A 99 -32.13 9.73 20.56
C VAL A 99 -32.14 10.59 19.30
N VAL A 100 -33.35 10.88 18.80
CA VAL A 100 -33.56 11.75 17.66
C VAL A 100 -33.33 13.20 18.11
N ASP A 101 -32.15 13.75 17.86
CA ASP A 101 -32.00 15.21 17.85
C ASP A 101 -32.76 15.73 16.61
N PRO A 102 -33.75 16.64 16.76
CA PRO A 102 -34.47 17.22 15.63
C PRO A 102 -33.56 17.94 14.61
N ASN A 103 -32.32 18.28 14.99
CA ASN A 103 -31.28 18.83 14.13
C ASN A 103 -30.36 17.77 13.50
N ASP A 104 -30.53 16.47 13.80
CA ASP A 104 -29.78 15.36 13.20
C ASP A 104 -30.31 15.05 11.79
N ARG A 105 -30.23 16.07 10.95
CA ARG A 105 -30.58 16.05 9.54
C ARG A 105 -29.29 15.95 8.76
N LEU A 106 -28.77 14.75 8.57
CA LEU A 106 -28.05 14.35 7.36
C LEU A 106 -27.78 12.84 7.41
N PRO A 107 -28.66 11.99 6.83
CA PRO A 107 -28.22 10.67 6.42
C PRO A 107 -27.13 10.87 5.37
N PHE A 108 -25.90 10.47 5.66
CA PHE A 108 -24.83 10.48 4.68
C PHE A 108 -25.26 9.67 3.45
N PRO A 109 -24.96 10.15 2.23
CA PRO A 109 -25.21 9.35 1.04
C PRO A 109 -24.40 8.05 1.11
N VAL A 110 -24.96 6.97 0.59
CA VAL A 110 -24.31 5.65 0.56
C VAL A 110 -22.98 5.72 -0.20
N GLU A 111 -22.88 6.57 -1.21
CA GLU A 111 -21.66 6.82 -1.97
C GLU A 111 -20.54 7.42 -1.11
N PHE A 112 -20.89 8.28 -0.14
CA PHE A 112 -19.92 8.83 0.81
C PHE A 112 -19.43 7.75 1.76
N LEU A 113 -20.33 6.91 2.30
CA LEU A 113 -19.96 5.80 3.17
C LEU A 113 -19.06 4.79 2.45
N ASN A 114 -19.42 4.42 1.23
CA ASN A 114 -18.68 3.49 0.40
C ASN A 114 -17.30 4.04 -0.03
N SER A 115 -17.07 5.35 0.11
CA SER A 115 -15.76 5.97 -0.13
C SER A 115 -14.83 5.90 1.07
N LEU A 116 -15.34 5.59 2.26
CA LEU A 116 -14.55 5.53 3.47
C LEU A 116 -13.75 4.23 3.52
N THR A 117 -12.51 4.33 3.96
CA THR A 117 -11.69 3.16 4.36
C THR A 117 -11.21 3.38 5.79
N PRO A 118 -12.04 3.07 6.80
CA PRO A 118 -11.66 3.23 8.20
C PRO A 118 -10.41 2.43 8.54
N THR A 119 -9.60 2.94 9.47
CA THR A 119 -8.38 2.25 9.92
C THR A 119 -8.72 0.87 10.45
N GLY A 120 -8.05 -0.16 9.90
CA GLY A 120 -8.26 -1.55 10.30
C GLY A 120 -9.45 -2.24 9.64
N MET A 121 -10.12 -1.59 8.69
CA MET A 121 -11.16 -2.21 7.85
C MET A 121 -10.71 -2.27 6.38
N PRO A 122 -11.15 -3.29 5.62
CA PRO A 122 -10.97 -3.30 4.17
C PRO A 122 -11.79 -2.19 3.51
N PRO A 123 -11.44 -1.78 2.28
CA PRO A 123 -12.25 -0.84 1.50
C PRO A 123 -13.61 -1.46 1.14
N TYR A 124 -14.61 -0.62 0.84
CA TYR A 124 -15.94 -1.05 0.41
C TYR A 124 -15.89 -2.06 -0.76
N LYS A 125 -14.99 -1.87 -1.72
CA LYS A 125 -14.71 -2.86 -2.78
C LYS A 125 -13.33 -3.48 -2.57
N LEU A 126 -13.32 -4.76 -2.24
CA LEU A 126 -12.11 -5.55 -2.13
C LEU A 126 -11.93 -6.41 -3.39
N ASN A 127 -10.93 -6.06 -4.20
CA ASN A 127 -10.55 -6.82 -5.39
C ASN A 127 -9.51 -7.87 -5.02
N LEU A 128 -9.74 -9.14 -5.39
CA LEU A 128 -8.81 -10.24 -5.13
C LEU A 128 -8.57 -11.07 -6.38
N LYS A 129 -7.39 -11.69 -6.47
CA LYS A 129 -7.01 -12.67 -7.51
C LYS A 129 -6.30 -13.84 -6.86
N LEU A 130 -6.35 -15.01 -7.51
CA LEU A 130 -5.56 -16.15 -7.06
C LEU A 130 -4.07 -15.79 -7.01
N GLY A 131 -3.42 -16.10 -5.88
CA GLY A 131 -2.01 -15.81 -5.65
C GLY A 131 -1.70 -14.40 -5.14
N CYS A 132 -2.69 -13.54 -4.90
CA CYS A 132 -2.45 -12.24 -4.26
C CYS A 132 -2.07 -12.39 -2.79
N ILE A 133 -1.24 -11.46 -2.29
CA ILE A 133 -0.86 -11.39 -0.88
C ILE A 133 -1.94 -10.62 -0.11
N ILE A 134 -2.38 -11.16 1.02
CA ILE A 134 -3.34 -10.53 1.94
C ILE A 134 -2.69 -10.31 3.31
N ILE A 135 -3.10 -9.26 4.02
CA ILE A 135 -2.60 -8.87 5.36
C ILE A 135 -3.79 -8.69 6.29
#